data_AF-A0A364XVB7-F1
#
_entry.id   AF-A0A364XVB7-F1
#
_cell.length_a   1.000
_cell.length_b   1.000
_cell.length_c   1.000
_cell.angle_alpha   90.00
_cell.angle_beta   90.00
_cell.angle_gamma   90.00
#
_symmetry.space_group_name_H-M   'P 1'
#
loop_
_entity.id
_entity.type
_entity.pdbx_description
1 polymer ?
#
loop_
_entity_poly.entity_id
_entity_poly.type
_entity_poly.pdbx_seq_one_letter_code
_entity_poly.pdbx_strand_id
1 'polypeptide(L)'
;MNFDSNNVDNKIKFDYSRLSVKKILKEYDTINGVHIHFENDAKYEMLVAVLSMLEQEGASHYIVEHRDIWIMNITRPEPENRRYTGMTGSCIVYTCLPEVIREEESQILLWIKNNKPSTALALLTFIILCFLSWRNIRRVYCS
;
A
#
# COMPACT_ATOMS: atom_id res chain seq x y z
N MET A 1 22.72 -15.70 4.72
CA MET A 1 22.80 -17.11 5.17
C MET A 1 22.87 -17.96 3.92
N ASN A 2 23.85 -18.85 3.78
CA ASN A 2 24.18 -19.42 2.46
C ASN A 2 23.83 -20.90 2.36
N PHE A 3 23.07 -21.29 1.34
CA PHE A 3 22.73 -22.68 1.04
C PHE A 3 23.59 -23.21 -0.11
N ASP A 4 24.16 -24.41 0.05
CA ASP A 4 25.03 -25.09 -0.93
C ASP A 4 24.49 -26.49 -1.28
N SER A 5 25.33 -27.42 -1.78
CA SER A 5 24.93 -28.81 -2.04
C SER A 5 24.90 -29.73 -0.80
N ASN A 6 25.36 -29.28 0.37
CA ASN A 6 25.47 -30.09 1.59
C ASN A 6 24.15 -30.12 2.39
N ASN A 7 23.40 -31.20 2.21
CA ASN A 7 22.08 -31.39 2.84
C ASN A 7 22.07 -31.30 4.38
N VAL A 8 23.14 -31.72 5.08
CA VAL A 8 23.13 -31.75 6.56
C VAL A 8 23.24 -30.34 7.14
N ASP A 9 24.19 -29.57 6.63
CA ASP A 9 24.41 -28.18 7.07
C ASP A 9 23.24 -27.27 6.65
N ASN A 10 22.74 -27.48 5.43
CA ASN A 10 21.55 -26.78 4.94
C ASN A 10 20.32 -26.99 5.81
N LYS A 11 20.14 -28.17 6.41
CA LYS A 11 19.01 -28.40 7.32
C LYS A 11 19.08 -27.51 8.57
N ILE A 12 20.26 -27.39 9.16
CA ILE A 12 20.48 -26.54 10.34
C ILE A 12 20.26 -25.07 9.97
N LYS A 13 20.81 -24.62 8.83
CA LYS A 13 20.61 -23.27 8.29
C LYS A 13 19.15 -22.97 8.00
N PHE A 14 18.40 -23.95 7.49
CA PHE A 14 16.97 -23.84 7.22
C PHE A 14 16.16 -23.67 8.51
N ASP A 15 16.39 -24.52 9.50
CA ASP A 15 15.72 -24.45 10.79
C ASP A 15 16.03 -23.11 11.51
N TYR A 16 17.28 -22.65 11.44
CA TYR A 16 17.66 -21.35 11.96
C TYR A 16 16.97 -20.21 11.21
N SER A 17 16.96 -20.24 9.87
CA SER A 17 16.29 -19.22 9.04
C SER A 17 14.81 -19.13 9.39
N ARG A 18 14.16 -20.27 9.57
CA ARG A 18 12.75 -20.34 9.98
C ARG A 18 12.52 -19.67 11.34
N LEU A 19 13.37 -19.94 12.33
CA LEU A 19 13.30 -19.29 13.64
C LEU A 19 13.53 -17.78 13.54
N SER A 20 14.48 -17.34 12.71
CA SER A 20 14.75 -15.92 12.48
C SER A 20 13.56 -15.19 11.85
N VAL A 21 12.97 -15.76 10.80
CA VAL A 21 11.76 -15.21 10.15
C VAL A 21 10.63 -15.12 11.16
N LYS A 22 10.36 -16.20 11.89
CA LYS A 22 9.31 -16.23 12.92
C LYS A 22 9.53 -15.17 14.00
N LYS A 23 10.78 -14.95 14.42
CA LYS A 23 11.14 -13.93 15.41
C LYS A 23 10.84 -12.53 14.88
N ILE A 24 11.29 -12.20 13.68
CA ILE A 24 11.09 -10.88 13.05
C ILE A 24 9.61 -10.58 12.84
N LEU A 25 8.82 -11.59 12.46
CA LEU A 25 7.36 -11.44 12.34
C LEU A 25 6.69 -11.24 13.70
N LYS A 26 7.07 -12.02 14.72
CA LYS A 26 6.49 -11.94 16.07
C LYS A 26 6.84 -10.64 16.80
N GLU A 27 8.05 -10.15 16.63
CA GLU A 27 8.57 -8.94 17.30
C GLU A 27 8.24 -7.66 16.52
N TYR A 28 7.63 -7.77 15.34
CA TYR A 28 7.39 -6.64 14.43
C TYR A 28 8.67 -5.86 14.12
N ASP A 29 9.79 -6.57 13.96
CA ASP A 29 11.08 -5.97 13.70
C ASP A 29 11.17 -5.49 12.26
N THR A 30 11.09 -4.17 12.07
CA THR A 30 11.17 -3.52 10.75
C THR A 30 12.60 -3.11 10.37
N ILE A 31 13.56 -3.28 11.28
CA ILE A 31 14.95 -2.84 11.09
C ILE A 31 15.80 -4.01 10.63
N ASN A 32 15.64 -5.17 11.25
CA ASN A 32 16.42 -6.35 10.94
C ASN A 32 15.66 -7.27 9.97
N GLY A 33 16.25 -7.51 8.79
CA GLY A 33 15.77 -8.49 7.82
C GLY A 33 16.51 -9.82 7.91
N VAL A 34 15.97 -10.85 7.26
CA VAL A 34 16.69 -12.11 7.00
C VAL A 34 17.16 -12.11 5.56
N HIS A 35 18.45 -12.37 5.36
CA HIS A 35 19.03 -12.54 4.04
C HIS A 35 19.44 -14.00 3.81
N ILE A 36 18.90 -14.58 2.74
CA ILE A 36 19.18 -15.94 2.29
C ILE A 36 19.88 -15.86 0.93
N HIS A 37 21.03 -16.49 0.80
CA HIS A 37 21.81 -16.61 -0.42
C HIS A 37 21.86 -18.10 -0.84
N PHE A 38 21.75 -18.35 -2.14
CA PHE A 38 21.89 -19.68 -2.74
C PHE A 38 23.20 -19.72 -3.53
N GLU A 39 24.11 -20.62 -3.15
CA GLU A 39 25.33 -20.86 -3.90
C GLU A 39 25.03 -21.51 -5.26
N ASN A 40 26.03 -21.53 -6.16
CA ASN A 40 25.85 -22.07 -7.52
C ASN A 40 25.49 -23.56 -7.56
N ASP A 41 25.87 -24.31 -6.54
CA ASP A 41 25.61 -25.74 -6.39
C ASP A 41 24.36 -26.03 -5.54
N ALA A 42 23.65 -24.99 -5.11
CA ALA A 42 22.43 -25.13 -4.35
C ALA A 42 21.35 -25.86 -5.18
N LYS A 43 20.68 -26.82 -4.55
CA LYS A 43 19.61 -27.57 -5.21
C LYS A 43 18.36 -26.72 -5.33
N TYR A 44 17.67 -26.82 -6.46
CA TYR A 44 16.38 -26.16 -6.69
C TYR A 44 15.34 -26.49 -5.60
N GLU A 45 15.37 -27.71 -5.06
CA GLU A 45 14.50 -28.14 -3.96
C GLU A 45 14.65 -27.25 -2.71
N MET A 46 15.85 -26.70 -2.45
CA MET A 46 16.08 -25.79 -1.33
C MET A 46 15.40 -24.45 -1.53
N LEU A 47 15.39 -23.94 -2.77
CA LEU A 47 14.65 -22.72 -3.11
C LEU A 47 13.16 -22.90 -2.85
N VAL A 48 12.59 -24.01 -3.34
CA VAL A 48 11.17 -24.34 -3.13
C VAL A 48 10.86 -24.47 -1.63
N ALA A 49 11.72 -25.18 -0.88
CA ALA A 49 11.55 -25.34 0.57
C ALA A 49 11.55 -23.99 1.30
N VAL A 50 12.44 -23.08 0.93
CA VAL A 50 12.49 -21.73 1.53
C VAL A 50 11.21 -20.95 1.22
N LEU A 51 10.74 -20.96 -0.03
CA LEU A 51 9.49 -20.29 -0.40
C LEU A 51 8.28 -20.86 0.35
N SER A 52 8.17 -22.19 0.46
CA SER A 52 7.12 -22.83 1.24
C SER A 52 7.19 -22.48 2.73
N MET A 53 8.39 -22.32 3.29
CA MET A 53 8.57 -21.91 4.68
C MET A 53 8.16 -20.45 4.91
N LEU A 54 8.43 -19.55 3.97
CA LEU A 54 7.94 -18.17 4.03
C LEU A 54 6.40 -18.11 4.00
N GLU A 55 5.77 -18.90 3.13
CA GLU A 55 4.31 -19.00 3.06
C GLU A 55 3.73 -19.54 4.38
N GLN A 56 4.30 -20.61 4.94
CA GLN A 56 3.85 -21.23 6.19
C GLN A 56 3.97 -20.30 7.40
N GLU A 57 5.04 -19.52 7.48
CA GLU A 57 5.23 -18.57 8.58
C GLU A 57 4.47 -17.24 8.35
N GLY A 58 3.82 -17.06 7.19
CA GLY A 58 3.05 -15.86 6.87
C GLY A 58 3.92 -14.65 6.51
N ALA A 59 5.15 -14.87 6.05
CA ALA A 59 6.04 -13.82 5.59
C ALA A 59 5.57 -13.29 4.22
N SER A 60 4.84 -12.17 4.22
CA SER A 60 4.28 -11.58 3.00
C SER A 60 5.23 -10.62 2.28
N HIS A 61 6.32 -10.19 2.92
CA HIS A 61 7.23 -9.19 2.40
C HIS A 61 8.63 -9.79 2.22
N TYR A 62 8.96 -10.14 0.98
CA TYR A 62 10.29 -10.56 0.60
C TYR A 62 10.61 -10.12 -0.83
N ILE A 63 11.89 -9.88 -1.09
CA ILE A 63 12.42 -9.53 -2.41
C ILE A 63 13.31 -10.68 -2.85
N VAL A 64 13.07 -11.17 -4.07
CA VAL A 64 13.91 -12.18 -4.71
C VAL A 64 14.76 -11.48 -5.76
N GLU A 65 16.08 -11.57 -5.64
CA GLU A 65 17.04 -10.99 -6.57
C GLU A 65 18.10 -12.04 -6.92
N HIS A 66 18.09 -12.55 -8.14
CA HIS A 66 19.01 -13.60 -8.63
C HIS A 66 19.08 -14.84 -7.73
N ARG A 67 20.09 -14.92 -6.86
CA ARG A 67 20.35 -16.03 -5.93
C ARG A 67 20.13 -15.61 -4.48
N ASP A 68 19.48 -14.47 -4.27
CA ASP A 68 19.29 -13.85 -2.97
C ASP A 68 17.80 -13.66 -2.70
N ILE A 69 17.41 -13.93 -1.46
CA ILE A 69 16.08 -13.65 -0.93
C ILE A 69 16.25 -12.79 0.31
N TRP A 70 15.68 -11.60 0.26
CA TRP A 70 15.65 -10.64 1.36
C TRP A 70 14.26 -10.63 1.97
N ILE A 71 14.13 -11.07 3.21
CA ILE A 71 12.88 -11.13 3.95
C ILE A 71 12.86 -9.98 4.93
N MET A 72 11.78 -9.20 4.89
CA MET A 72 11.62 -8.02 5.73
C MET A 72 10.23 -8.05 6.36
N ASN A 73 10.05 -7.39 7.50
CA ASN A 73 8.72 -7.14 8.03
C ASN A 73 8.42 -5.65 7.91
N ILE A 74 7.44 -5.33 7.06
CA ILE A 74 7.02 -3.95 6.81
C ILE A 74 5.75 -3.61 7.62
N THR A 75 5.11 -4.63 8.17
CA THR A 75 3.83 -4.50 8.86
C THR A 75 4.03 -4.02 10.29
N ARG A 76 3.77 -2.73 10.52
CA ARG A 76 3.19 -2.28 11.80
C ARG A 76 1.79 -2.93 11.90
N PRO A 77 1.34 -3.42 13.06
CA PRO A 77 -0.02 -3.96 13.17
C PRO A 77 -1.02 -2.85 12.83
N GLU A 78 -1.55 -2.87 11.60
CA GLU A 78 -2.67 -2.04 11.21
C GLU A 78 -3.92 -2.53 11.95
N PRO A 79 -4.79 -1.62 12.41
CA PRO A 79 -6.07 -2.03 12.98
C PRO A 79 -6.85 -2.84 11.93
N GLU A 80 -7.48 -3.92 12.39
CA GLU A 80 -8.08 -5.10 11.72
C GLU A 80 -8.89 -4.90 10.42
N ASN A 81 -9.05 -3.69 9.87
CA ASN A 81 -10.18 -3.39 8.99
C ASN A 81 -9.86 -2.84 7.59
N ARG A 82 -8.70 -3.12 6.96
CA ARG A 82 -8.50 -2.77 5.54
C ARG A 82 -7.60 -3.75 4.78
N ARG A 83 -8.18 -4.84 4.28
CA ARG A 83 -7.55 -5.66 3.23
C ARG A 83 -8.06 -5.22 1.86
N TYR A 84 -7.19 -4.62 1.04
CA TYR A 84 -7.35 -4.63 -0.41
C TYR A 84 -6.16 -5.36 -1.01
N THR A 85 -6.39 -6.60 -1.45
CA THR A 85 -5.39 -7.41 -2.16
C THR A 85 -5.59 -7.18 -3.66
N GLY A 86 -4.78 -6.32 -4.25
CA GLY A 86 -4.65 -6.22 -5.70
C GLY A 86 -3.56 -7.17 -6.18
N MET A 87 -3.93 -8.20 -6.95
CA MET A 87 -2.98 -9.07 -7.65
C MET A 87 -2.93 -8.64 -9.12
N THR A 88 -1.77 -8.18 -9.58
CA THR A 88 -1.47 -8.10 -11.01
C THR A 88 -0.23 -8.93 -11.30
N GLY A 89 -0.37 -9.88 -12.23
CA GLY A 89 0.61 -10.86 -12.71
C GLY A 89 2.04 -10.70 -12.18
N SER A 90 2.44 -11.61 -11.29
CA SER A 90 3.79 -11.89 -10.78
C SER A 90 4.47 -10.91 -9.82
N CYS A 91 3.91 -9.74 -9.52
CA CYS A 91 4.39 -8.89 -8.42
C CYS A 91 3.25 -8.44 -7.52
N ILE A 92 3.40 -8.63 -6.20
CA ILE A 92 2.56 -7.94 -5.21
C ILE A 92 3.11 -6.53 -5.08
N VAL A 93 2.54 -5.60 -5.86
CA VAL A 93 2.78 -4.18 -5.65
C VAL A 93 1.76 -3.71 -4.63
N TYR A 94 2.19 -3.52 -3.39
CA TYR A 94 1.43 -2.67 -2.47
C TYR A 94 1.56 -1.25 -2.98
N THR A 95 0.53 -0.76 -3.68
CA THR A 95 0.37 0.68 -3.81
C THR A 95 0.06 1.20 -2.41
N CYS A 96 1.08 1.71 -1.73
CA CYS A 96 0.87 2.71 -0.69
C CYS A 96 0.26 3.91 -1.42
N LEU A 97 -1.04 3.88 -1.69
CA LEU A 97 -1.79 5.12 -1.83
C LEU A 97 -1.73 5.74 -0.43
N PRO A 98 -0.94 6.80 -0.20
CA PRO A 98 -0.97 7.46 1.08
C PRO A 98 -2.42 7.87 1.32
N GLU A 99 -3.01 7.36 2.40
CA GLU A 99 -4.35 7.70 2.85
C GLU A 99 -4.50 9.22 3.10
N VAL A 100 -3.39 9.96 3.10
CA VAL A 100 -3.30 11.43 3.09
C VAL A 100 -4.18 12.05 1.99
N ILE A 101 -4.36 11.42 0.82
CA ILE A 101 -5.21 12.00 -0.25
C ILE A 101 -6.71 11.76 0.05
N ARG A 102 -7.07 10.75 0.84
CA ARG A 102 -8.48 10.40 1.11
C ARG A 102 -9.07 11.12 2.32
N GLU A 103 -8.26 11.54 3.30
CA GLU A 103 -8.77 12.37 4.42
C GLU A 103 -9.13 13.78 3.96
N GLU A 104 -8.34 14.39 3.05
CA GLU A 104 -8.72 15.68 2.44
C GLU A 104 -9.97 15.55 1.60
N GLU A 105 -10.09 14.51 0.76
CA GLU A 105 -11.31 14.28 -0.02
C GLU A 105 -12.53 14.00 0.88
N SER A 106 -12.35 13.32 2.01
CA SER A 106 -13.44 13.03 2.95
C SER A 106 -13.91 14.29 3.69
N GLN A 107 -12.98 15.17 4.10
CA GLN A 107 -13.29 16.47 4.69
C GLN A 107 -13.96 17.40 3.66
N ILE A 108 -13.49 17.41 2.41
CA ILE A 108 -14.07 18.19 1.31
C ILE A 108 -15.47 17.66 0.96
N LEU A 109 -15.66 16.34 0.87
CA LEU A 109 -16.96 15.74 0.57
C LEU A 109 -17.96 15.89 1.72
N LEU A 110 -17.50 15.81 2.98
CA LEU A 110 -18.32 16.12 4.15
C LEU A 110 -18.65 17.61 4.23
N TRP A 111 -17.72 18.50 3.88
CA TRP A 111 -17.96 19.94 3.78
C TRP A 111 -18.96 20.25 2.66
N ILE A 112 -18.85 19.64 1.47
CA ILE A 112 -19.82 19.79 0.36
C ILE A 112 -21.20 19.21 0.71
N LYS A 113 -21.24 18.14 1.52
CA LYS A 113 -22.50 17.52 1.95
C LYS A 113 -23.18 18.30 3.06
N ASN A 114 -22.41 18.90 3.98
CA ASN A 114 -22.91 19.57 5.17
C ASN A 114 -23.11 21.09 4.95
N ASN A 115 -22.26 21.71 4.13
CA ASN A 115 -22.61 22.93 3.43
C ASN A 115 -23.31 22.51 2.13
N LYS A 116 -24.64 22.38 2.16
CA LYS A 116 -25.45 22.75 1.00
C LYS A 116 -25.57 24.28 1.02
N PRO A 117 -24.61 25.08 0.50
CA PRO A 117 -24.88 26.49 0.32
C PRO A 117 -25.86 26.56 -0.83
N SER A 118 -27.08 26.95 -0.48
CA SER A 118 -28.10 27.58 -1.32
C SER A 118 -27.62 27.94 -2.73
N THR A 119 -27.53 26.96 -3.63
CA THR A 119 -27.35 27.17 -5.08
C THR A 119 -28.49 28.03 -5.62
N ALA A 120 -29.64 27.98 -4.95
CA ALA A 120 -30.75 28.90 -5.12
C ALA A 120 -30.39 30.37 -4.84
N LEU A 121 -29.59 30.69 -3.82
CA LEU A 121 -29.19 32.08 -3.55
C LEU A 121 -28.24 32.62 -4.62
N ALA A 122 -27.27 31.81 -5.07
CA ALA A 122 -26.35 32.20 -6.13
C ALA A 122 -27.07 32.41 -7.47
N LEU A 123 -28.07 31.57 -7.78
CA LEU A 123 -28.93 31.76 -8.95
C LEU A 123 -29.85 32.97 -8.79
N LEU A 124 -30.41 33.21 -7.60
CA LEU A 124 -31.24 34.40 -7.33
C LEU A 124 -30.44 35.70 -7.46
N THR A 125 -29.22 35.76 -6.93
CA THR A 125 -28.37 36.96 -7.06
C THR A 125 -27.96 37.19 -8.51
N PHE A 126 -27.65 36.13 -9.26
CA PHE A 126 -27.37 36.22 -10.70
C PHE A 126 -28.57 36.75 -11.49
N ILE A 127 -29.78 36.23 -11.22
CA ILE A 127 -31.02 36.70 -11.87
C ILE A 127 -31.29 38.19 -11.54
N ILE A 128 -31.10 38.61 -10.28
CA ILE A 128 -31.27 40.02 -9.88
C ILE A 128 -30.27 40.93 -10.61
N LEU A 129 -29.01 40.51 -10.73
CA LEU A 129 -27.98 41.28 -11.45
C LEU A 129 -28.29 41.38 -12.95
N CYS A 130 -28.76 40.31 -13.59
CA CYS A 130 -29.23 40.36 -14.98
C CYS A 130 -30.39 41.34 -15.14
N PHE A 131 -31.35 41.33 -14.21
CA PHE A 131 -32.50 42.23 -14.26
C PHE A 131 -32.11 43.71 -14.07
N LEU A 132 -31.19 43.99 -13.14
CA LEU A 132 -30.66 45.34 -12.91
C LEU A 132 -29.84 45.84 -14.12
N SER A 133 -29.00 44.99 -14.70
CA SER A 133 -28.24 45.30 -15.90
C SER A 133 -29.15 45.63 -17.09
N TRP A 134 -30.18 44.80 -17.32
CA TRP A 134 -31.19 45.05 -18.36
C TRP A 134 -31.93 46.38 -18.16
N ARG A 135 -32.32 46.69 -16.91
CA ARG A 135 -32.99 47.96 -16.57
C ARG A 135 -32.08 49.16 -16.81
N ASN A 136 -30.77 49.02 -16.63
CA ASN A 136 -29.82 50.10 -16.87
C ASN A 136 -29.62 50.33 -18.38
N ILE A 137 -29.50 49.25 -19.17
CA ILE A 137 -29.41 49.33 -20.63
C ILE A 137 -30.63 50.04 -21.23
N ARG A 138 -31.85 49.72 -20.78
CA ARG A 138 -33.05 50.42 -21.26
C ARG A 138 -33.07 51.93 -20.99
N ARG A 139 -32.43 52.41 -19.91
CA ARG A 139 -32.33 53.86 -19.65
C ARG A 139 -31.40 54.57 -20.61
N VAL A 140 -30.37 53.89 -21.11
CA VAL A 140 -29.38 54.47 -22.05
C VAL A 140 -29.93 54.54 -23.47
N TYR A 141 -30.81 53.63 -23.88
CA TYR A 141 -31.33 53.57 -25.25
C TYR A 141 -32.71 54.23 -25.45
N CYS A 142 -33.34 54.77 -24.41
CA CYS A 142 -34.64 55.48 -24.50
C CYS A 142 -34.58 56.94 -24.03
N SER A 143 -33.39 57.52 -23.94
CA SER A 143 -33.16 58.96 -23.75
C SER A 143 -32.44 59.53 -24.96
#